data_AF-A0A533VG23-F1
#
_entry.id   AF-A0A533VG23-F1
#
_cell.length_a   1.000
_cell.length_b   1.000
_cell.length_c   1.000
_cell.angle_alpha   90.00
_cell.angle_beta   90.00
_cell.angle_gamma   90.00
#
_symmetry.space_group_name_H-M   'P 1'
#
loop_
_entity.id
_entity.type
_entity.pdbx_description
1 polymer ?
#
loop_
_entity_poly.entity_id
_entity_poly.type
_entity_poly.pdbx_seq_one_letter_code
_entity_poly.pdbx_strand_id
1 'polypeptide(L)'
;YAAEISDCPIINGGSGSEEHPTQAMLDLYTITKEKKKIDGLKICILGDLKYGRTIYSLLYGLSNYDVEVILVSPPTLQIRQESIYGLKNKMKIVELVEINEKVFQNSDILYVTRIQKERFSDPQEYEKVKGAYTIDSNILKQFKPDISIMHPLPRIDEISQDIDSKSNAIYFKQASYGKDLRSALLALILNESPL
;
A
#
# COMPACT_ATOMS: atom_id res chain seq x y z
N TYR A 1 3.99 -0.38 -25.27
CA TYR A 1 4.99 -0.09 -26.32
C TYR A 1 6.41 -0.50 -25.98
N ALA A 2 7.11 0.11 -25.00
CA ALA A 2 8.53 -0.22 -24.77
C ALA A 2 8.79 -1.73 -24.65
N ALA A 3 7.93 -2.46 -23.91
CA ALA A 3 8.06 -3.91 -23.73
C ALA A 3 7.64 -4.74 -24.95
N GLU A 4 6.87 -4.18 -25.89
CA GLU A 4 6.40 -4.89 -27.08
C GLU A 4 7.44 -4.89 -28.21
N ILE A 5 8.37 -3.93 -28.18
CA ILE A 5 9.39 -3.76 -29.23
C ILE A 5 10.81 -4.09 -28.77
N SER A 6 11.01 -4.38 -27.48
CA SER A 6 12.34 -4.63 -26.94
C SER A 6 12.71 -6.10 -27.07
N ASP A 7 13.92 -6.35 -27.56
CA ASP A 7 14.54 -7.69 -27.52
C ASP A 7 15.02 -8.08 -26.11
N CYS A 8 14.97 -7.15 -25.14
CA CYS A 8 15.38 -7.34 -23.76
C CYS A 8 14.17 -7.37 -22.81
N PRO A 9 14.22 -8.14 -21.71
CA PRO A 9 13.18 -8.08 -20.68
C PRO A 9 13.02 -6.67 -20.09
N ILE A 10 11.77 -6.21 -19.93
CA ILE A 10 11.45 -4.92 -19.31
C ILE A 10 10.75 -5.15 -17.98
N ILE A 11 11.29 -4.53 -16.93
CA ILE A 11 10.68 -4.50 -15.59
C ILE A 11 10.05 -3.13 -15.38
N ASN A 12 8.74 -3.10 -15.13
CA ASN A 12 8.02 -1.86 -14.86
C ASN A 12 8.36 -1.33 -13.45
N GLY A 13 9.22 -0.30 -13.40
CA GLY A 13 9.55 0.46 -12.19
C GLY A 13 8.49 1.50 -11.78
N GLY A 14 7.38 1.59 -12.50
CA GLY A 14 6.25 2.49 -12.25
C GLY A 14 5.76 3.17 -13.52
N SER A 15 4.55 2.83 -13.99
CA SER A 15 3.93 3.41 -15.20
C SER A 15 2.92 4.49 -14.82
N GLY A 16 3.35 5.76 -14.81
CA GLY A 16 2.45 6.90 -14.58
C GLY A 16 1.60 6.74 -13.31
N SER A 17 0.28 6.72 -13.45
CA SER A 17 -0.71 6.49 -12.38
C SER A 17 -1.34 5.09 -12.40
N GLU A 18 -0.82 4.17 -13.21
CA GLU A 18 -1.41 2.85 -13.43
C GLU A 18 -0.85 1.81 -12.46
N GLU A 19 0.39 1.38 -12.68
CA GLU A 19 0.93 0.22 -11.96
C GLU A 19 2.36 0.42 -11.45
N HIS A 20 2.69 -0.31 -10.39
CA HIS A 20 4.04 -0.43 -9.86
C HIS A 20 4.28 -1.85 -9.29
N PRO A 21 4.49 -2.85 -10.16
CA PRO A 21 4.51 -4.26 -9.75
C PRO A 21 5.62 -4.60 -8.76
N THR A 22 6.82 -4.04 -8.93
CA THR A 22 7.92 -4.30 -7.98
C THR A 22 7.64 -3.75 -6.58
N GLN A 23 6.81 -2.69 -6.46
CA GLN A 23 6.40 -2.18 -5.16
C GLN A 23 5.36 -3.11 -4.54
N ALA A 24 4.38 -3.60 -5.30
CA ALA A 24 3.43 -4.59 -4.79
C ALA A 24 4.13 -5.88 -4.34
N MET A 25 5.12 -6.37 -5.09
CA MET A 25 5.95 -7.51 -4.67
C MET A 25 6.68 -7.22 -3.35
N LEU A 26 7.23 -6.02 -3.20
CA LEU A 26 7.87 -5.58 -1.95
C LEU A 26 6.89 -5.54 -0.79
N ASP A 27 5.69 -5.02 -1.01
CA ASP A 27 4.66 -4.92 0.00
C ASP A 27 4.23 -6.32 0.47
N LEU A 28 3.92 -7.23 -0.46
CA LEU A 28 3.58 -8.63 -0.16
C LEU A 28 4.72 -9.38 0.55
N TYR A 29 5.96 -9.18 0.11
CA TYR A 29 7.12 -9.78 0.76
C TYR A 29 7.31 -9.26 2.19
N THR A 30 7.11 -7.96 2.40
CA THR A 30 7.18 -7.35 3.74
C THR A 30 6.11 -7.93 4.66
N ILE A 31 4.87 -8.04 4.17
CA ILE A 31 3.76 -8.68 4.90
C ILE A 31 4.13 -10.11 5.28
N THR A 32 4.57 -10.91 4.30
CA THR A 32 4.98 -12.30 4.53
C THR A 32 6.09 -12.41 5.56
N LYS A 33 7.09 -11.54 5.47
CA LYS A 33 8.29 -11.59 6.33
C LYS A 33 7.99 -11.18 7.77
N GLU A 34 7.18 -10.12 7.97
CA GLU A 34 6.88 -9.59 9.29
C GLU A 34 5.71 -10.34 9.97
N LYS A 35 4.68 -10.77 9.21
CA LYS A 35 3.51 -11.49 9.75
C LYS A 35 3.61 -13.01 9.66
N LYS A 36 4.59 -13.55 8.92
CA LYS A 36 4.79 -14.99 8.67
C LYS A 36 3.67 -15.67 7.87
N LYS A 37 2.70 -14.90 7.41
CA LYS A 37 1.55 -15.33 6.60
C LYS A 37 0.96 -14.12 5.87
N ILE A 38 0.14 -14.39 4.86
CA ILE A 38 -0.75 -13.39 4.25
C ILE A 38 -2.22 -13.80 4.47
N ASP A 39 -2.54 -15.07 4.29
CA ASP A 39 -3.91 -15.57 4.46
C ASP A 39 -4.45 -15.33 5.88
N GLY A 40 -5.74 -14.99 5.93
CA GLY A 40 -6.50 -14.63 7.12
C GLY A 40 -6.21 -13.23 7.68
N LEU A 41 -5.37 -12.42 7.02
CA LEU A 41 -5.09 -11.06 7.47
C LEU A 41 -6.17 -10.07 7.03
N LYS A 42 -6.40 -9.07 7.90
CA LYS A 42 -7.20 -7.90 7.59
C LYS A 42 -6.30 -6.69 7.37
N ILE A 43 -6.38 -6.11 6.18
CA ILE A 43 -5.46 -5.06 5.72
C ILE A 43 -6.24 -3.77 5.52
N CYS A 44 -5.94 -2.75 6.31
CA CYS A 44 -6.47 -1.41 6.13
C CYS A 44 -5.53 -0.60 5.22
N ILE A 45 -6.05 -0.04 4.13
CA ILE A 45 -5.33 0.88 3.25
C ILE A 45 -5.96 2.26 3.38
N LEU A 46 -5.15 3.25 3.75
CA LEU A 46 -5.59 4.57 4.18
C LEU A 46 -4.92 5.67 3.33
N GLY A 47 -5.72 6.64 2.85
CA GLY A 47 -5.21 7.87 2.24
C GLY A 47 -5.74 8.13 0.83
N ASP A 48 -4.83 8.41 -0.11
CA ASP A 48 -5.17 8.72 -1.51
C ASP A 48 -5.29 7.44 -2.35
N LEU A 49 -6.50 6.87 -2.35
CA LEU A 49 -6.78 5.62 -3.07
C LEU A 49 -7.10 5.85 -4.55
N LYS A 50 -7.42 7.09 -4.92
CA LYS A 50 -7.71 7.47 -6.29
C LYS A 50 -6.44 7.53 -7.12
N TYR A 51 -5.41 8.22 -6.65
CA TYR A 51 -4.20 8.47 -7.43
C TYR A 51 -3.01 7.56 -7.06
N GLY A 52 -3.09 6.87 -5.91
CA GLY A 52 -2.05 5.96 -5.44
C GLY A 52 -1.87 4.71 -6.31
N ARG A 53 -0.99 4.78 -7.33
CA ARG A 53 -0.68 3.66 -8.24
C ARG A 53 -0.24 2.35 -7.56
N THR A 54 0.47 2.48 -6.44
CA THR A 54 0.98 1.32 -5.68
C THR A 54 -0.15 0.51 -5.09
N ILE A 55 -1.27 1.16 -4.76
CA ILE A 55 -2.45 0.53 -4.15
C ILE A 55 -3.09 -0.43 -5.13
N TYR A 56 -3.27 -0.04 -6.40
CA TYR A 56 -3.87 -0.91 -7.40
C TYR A 56 -3.06 -2.20 -7.56
N SER A 57 -1.74 -2.09 -7.81
CA SER A 57 -0.88 -3.27 -7.91
C SER A 57 -0.88 -4.11 -6.63
N LEU A 58 -0.93 -3.49 -5.45
CA LEU A 58 -1.04 -4.20 -4.17
C LEU A 58 -2.38 -4.97 -4.07
N LEU A 59 -3.50 -4.36 -4.45
CA LEU A 59 -4.81 -5.02 -4.44
C LEU A 59 -4.87 -6.21 -5.40
N TYR A 60 -4.30 -6.07 -6.60
CA TYR A 60 -4.16 -7.21 -7.53
C TYR A 60 -3.31 -8.32 -6.91
N GLY A 61 -2.19 -7.98 -6.28
CA GLY A 61 -1.34 -8.93 -5.58
C GLY A 61 -2.08 -9.66 -4.45
N LEU A 62 -2.78 -8.91 -3.60
CA LEU A 62 -3.58 -9.40 -2.48
C LEU A 62 -4.75 -10.29 -2.90
N SER A 63 -5.29 -10.11 -4.11
CA SER A 63 -6.39 -10.93 -4.63
C SER A 63 -6.04 -12.41 -4.87
N ASN A 64 -4.76 -12.78 -4.70
CA ASN A 64 -4.29 -14.17 -4.74
C ASN A 64 -4.29 -14.82 -3.34
N TYR A 65 -4.73 -14.12 -2.31
CA TYR A 65 -4.71 -14.57 -0.90
C TYR A 65 -6.10 -14.43 -0.28
N ASP A 66 -6.36 -15.20 0.78
CA ASP A 66 -7.58 -15.08 1.58
C ASP A 66 -7.45 -13.91 2.56
N VAL A 67 -7.77 -12.70 2.11
CA VAL A 67 -7.67 -11.47 2.91
C VAL A 67 -8.95 -10.64 2.88
N GLU A 68 -9.17 -9.88 3.94
CA GLU A 68 -10.16 -8.78 3.95
C GLU A 68 -9.43 -7.45 3.84
N VAL A 69 -9.76 -6.68 2.81
CA VAL A 69 -9.22 -5.35 2.59
C VAL A 69 -10.23 -4.30 3.01
N ILE A 70 -9.80 -3.34 3.84
CA ILE A 70 -10.57 -2.17 4.23
C ILE A 70 -9.92 -0.94 3.59
N LEU A 71 -10.65 -0.27 2.72
CA LEU A 71 -10.22 0.93 2.02
C LEU A 71 -10.79 2.15 2.72
N VAL A 72 -9.93 3.03 3.22
CA VAL A 72 -10.32 4.24 3.98
C VAL A 72 -9.81 5.49 3.28
N SER A 73 -10.73 6.37 2.86
CA SER A 73 -10.39 7.61 2.15
C SER A 73 -11.52 8.63 2.17
N PRO A 74 -11.23 9.93 2.05
CA PRO A 74 -12.25 10.95 1.82
C PRO A 74 -13.07 10.64 0.56
N PRO A 75 -14.32 11.12 0.47
CA PRO A 75 -15.15 10.92 -0.72
C PRO A 75 -14.46 11.31 -2.05
N THR A 76 -13.64 12.36 -2.05
CA THR A 76 -12.93 12.86 -3.23
C THR A 76 -11.75 11.98 -3.67
N LEU A 77 -11.25 11.12 -2.79
CA LEU A 77 -10.07 10.27 -2.99
C LEU A 77 -10.39 8.76 -2.95
N GLN A 78 -11.67 8.40 -3.07
CA GLN A 78 -12.10 7.02 -3.17
C GLN A 78 -11.48 6.31 -4.37
N ILE A 79 -11.33 4.99 -4.22
CA ILE A 79 -10.75 4.15 -5.26
C ILE A 79 -11.62 4.14 -6.51
N ARG A 80 -10.97 4.12 -7.68
CA ARG A 80 -11.64 4.00 -8.97
C ARG A 80 -12.26 2.60 -9.12
N GLN A 81 -13.59 2.54 -9.19
CA GLN A 81 -14.34 1.28 -9.20
C GLN A 81 -14.03 0.44 -10.44
N GLU A 82 -13.84 1.09 -11.58
CA GLU A 82 -13.43 0.48 -12.85
C GLU A 82 -12.08 -0.23 -12.75
N SER A 83 -11.16 0.28 -11.91
CA SER A 83 -9.83 -0.30 -11.76
C SER A 83 -9.80 -1.55 -10.86
N ILE A 84 -10.85 -1.78 -10.07
CA ILE A 84 -10.93 -2.90 -9.11
C ILE A 84 -12.13 -3.84 -9.34
N TYR A 85 -12.87 -3.67 -10.45
CA TYR A 85 -14.12 -4.39 -10.72
C TYR A 85 -13.97 -5.92 -10.58
N GLY A 86 -12.90 -6.50 -11.12
CA GLY A 86 -12.65 -7.94 -11.03
C GLY A 86 -12.19 -8.44 -9.65
N LEU A 87 -11.77 -7.54 -8.75
CA LEU A 87 -11.22 -7.90 -7.45
C LEU A 87 -12.30 -8.17 -6.41
N LYS A 88 -13.46 -7.50 -6.51
CA LYS A 88 -14.58 -7.68 -5.57
C LYS A 88 -15.15 -9.10 -5.56
N ASN A 89 -14.94 -9.86 -6.63
CA ASN A 89 -15.32 -11.27 -6.72
C ASN A 89 -14.25 -12.23 -6.18
N LYS A 90 -13.02 -11.75 -5.95
CA LYS A 90 -11.88 -12.57 -5.52
C LYS A 90 -11.52 -12.36 -4.06
N MET A 91 -11.78 -11.17 -3.50
CA MET A 91 -11.46 -10.85 -2.12
C MET A 91 -12.52 -9.92 -1.53
N LYS A 92 -12.65 -9.95 -0.20
CA LYS A 92 -13.59 -9.09 0.51
C LYS A 92 -13.01 -7.67 0.59
N ILE A 93 -13.72 -6.71 0.00
CA ILE A 93 -13.36 -5.29 0.03
C ILE A 93 -14.46 -4.51 0.75
N VAL A 94 -14.08 -3.75 1.77
CA VAL A 94 -14.95 -2.84 2.51
C VAL A 94 -14.44 -1.42 2.29
N GLU A 95 -15.31 -0.50 1.88
CA GLU A 95 -14.95 0.90 1.64
C GLU A 95 -15.55 1.76 2.76
N LEU A 96 -14.74 2.64 3.36
CA LEU A 96 -15.11 3.56 4.44
C LEU A 96 -14.60 4.97 4.13
N VAL A 97 -15.31 5.99 4.63
CA VAL A 97 -14.89 7.39 4.51
C VAL A 97 -13.96 7.83 5.64
N GLU A 98 -13.94 7.10 6.75
CA GLU A 98 -13.14 7.40 7.92
C GLU A 98 -12.75 6.15 8.70
N ILE A 99 -11.71 6.28 9.52
CA ILE A 99 -11.30 5.24 10.45
C ILE A 99 -12.33 5.20 11.59
N ASN A 100 -12.78 4.01 11.95
CA ASN A 100 -13.73 3.80 13.04
C ASN A 100 -13.32 2.58 13.89
N GLU A 101 -14.11 2.28 14.92
CA GLU A 101 -13.87 1.14 15.83
C GLU A 101 -13.67 -0.20 15.09
N LYS A 102 -14.39 -0.41 13.99
CA LYS A 102 -14.23 -1.62 13.17
C LYS A 102 -12.81 -1.70 12.62
N VAL A 103 -12.25 -0.61 12.10
CA VAL A 103 -10.87 -0.57 11.59
C VAL A 103 -9.86 -0.79 12.70
N PHE A 104 -10.03 -0.11 13.84
CA PHE A 104 -9.13 -0.19 14.99
C PHE A 104 -8.98 -1.62 15.53
N GLN A 105 -10.10 -2.32 15.72
CA GLN A 105 -10.10 -3.63 16.37
C GLN A 105 -9.83 -4.80 15.42
N ASN A 106 -9.90 -4.59 14.11
CA ASN A 106 -9.81 -5.69 13.15
C ASN A 106 -8.53 -5.68 12.31
N SER A 107 -7.87 -4.53 12.11
CA SER A 107 -6.73 -4.45 11.18
C SER A 107 -5.47 -5.08 11.76
N ASP A 108 -4.84 -5.98 11.00
CA ASP A 108 -3.53 -6.55 11.32
C ASP A 108 -2.40 -5.73 10.69
N ILE A 109 -2.71 -5.04 9.58
CA ILE A 109 -1.83 -4.13 8.85
C ILE A 109 -2.56 -2.81 8.59
N LEU A 110 -1.87 -1.71 8.83
CA LEU A 110 -2.24 -0.37 8.40
C LEU A 110 -1.27 0.11 7.33
N TYR A 111 -1.71 0.11 6.08
CA TYR A 111 -0.96 0.61 4.93
C TYR A 111 -1.38 2.04 4.64
N VAL A 112 -0.54 3.00 5.02
CA VAL A 112 -0.84 4.43 4.87
C VAL A 112 -0.24 4.92 3.56
N THR A 113 -0.92 5.87 2.91
CA THR A 113 -0.47 6.51 1.68
C THR A 113 -0.51 8.03 1.81
N ARG A 114 0.49 8.68 1.21
CA ARG A 114 0.55 10.13 1.08
C ARG A 114 -0.58 10.67 0.21
N ILE A 115 -1.14 11.81 0.60
CA ILE A 115 -2.01 12.61 -0.28
C ILE A 115 -1.17 13.32 -1.34
N GLN A 116 -1.46 13.07 -2.63
CA GLN A 116 -0.67 13.62 -3.73
C GLN A 116 -1.11 15.05 -4.06
N LYS A 117 -0.57 16.05 -3.35
CA LYS A 117 -0.83 17.48 -3.60
C LYS A 117 -0.76 17.85 -5.08
N GLU A 118 0.19 17.29 -5.81
CA GLU A 118 0.43 17.52 -7.23
C GLU A 118 -0.70 17.03 -8.16
N ARG A 119 -1.68 16.28 -7.66
CA ARG A 119 -2.83 15.76 -8.42
C ARG A 119 -4.11 16.58 -8.24
N PHE A 120 -4.11 17.59 -7.38
CA PHE A 120 -5.24 18.50 -7.19
C PHE A 120 -5.13 19.68 -8.14
N SER A 121 -6.19 19.91 -8.93
CA SER A 121 -6.31 21.11 -9.77
C SER A 121 -6.63 22.36 -8.96
N ASP A 122 -7.37 22.21 -7.86
CA ASP A 122 -7.70 23.28 -6.93
C ASP A 122 -6.96 23.09 -5.60
N PRO A 123 -6.07 24.02 -5.20
CA PRO A 123 -5.42 24.00 -3.90
C PRO A 123 -6.40 23.96 -2.72
N GLN A 124 -7.61 24.49 -2.85
CA GLN A 124 -8.60 24.46 -1.75
C GLN A 124 -9.13 23.04 -1.50
N GLU A 125 -9.26 22.21 -2.53
CA GLU A 125 -9.64 20.80 -2.36
C GLU A 125 -8.57 20.03 -1.61
N TYR A 126 -7.30 20.32 -1.90
CA TYR A 126 -6.18 19.74 -1.17
C TYR A 126 -6.20 20.12 0.32
N GLU A 127 -6.37 21.40 0.65
CA GLU A 127 -6.38 21.85 2.06
C GLU A 127 -7.56 21.25 2.85
N LYS A 128 -8.67 20.87 2.20
CA LYS A 128 -9.79 20.17 2.87
C LYS A 128 -9.45 18.74 3.29
N VAL A 129 -8.53 18.08 2.60
CA VAL A 129 -8.18 16.66 2.86
C VAL A 129 -6.80 16.49 3.50
N LYS A 130 -5.95 17.52 3.41
CA LYS A 130 -4.62 17.54 4.04
C LYS A 130 -4.76 17.35 5.54
N GLY A 131 -4.01 16.39 6.10
CA GLY A 131 -4.04 16.09 7.54
C GLY A 131 -5.29 15.35 8.02
N ALA A 132 -6.24 15.00 7.14
CA ALA A 132 -7.46 14.28 7.53
C ALA A 132 -7.18 12.91 8.20
N TYR A 133 -5.98 12.34 8.00
CA TYR A 133 -5.61 11.04 8.56
C TYR A 133 -4.15 10.97 9.03
N THR A 134 -3.68 12.00 9.73
CA THR A 134 -2.36 11.91 10.39
C THR A 134 -2.38 10.80 11.44
N ILE A 135 -1.60 9.74 11.22
CA ILE A 135 -1.41 8.65 12.18
C ILE A 135 -0.34 9.06 13.20
N ASP A 136 -0.76 9.28 14.44
CA ASP A 136 0.08 9.59 15.59
C ASP A 136 -0.02 8.50 16.69
N SER A 137 0.76 8.62 17.77
CA SER A 137 0.69 7.66 18.88
C SER A 137 -0.68 7.58 19.55
N ASN A 138 -1.52 8.61 19.47
CA ASN A 138 -2.83 8.61 20.11
C ASN A 138 -3.83 7.76 19.33
N ILE A 139 -3.83 7.91 18.00
CA ILE A 139 -4.61 7.06 17.09
C ILE A 139 -4.08 5.63 17.13
N LEU A 140 -2.75 5.44 17.14
CA LEU A 140 -2.15 4.11 17.15
C LEU A 140 -2.57 3.27 18.38
N LYS A 141 -2.76 3.90 19.55
CA LYS A 141 -3.21 3.21 20.78
C LYS A 141 -4.58 2.54 20.65
N GLN A 142 -5.40 2.98 19.69
CA GLN A 142 -6.73 2.41 19.47
C GLN A 142 -6.66 1.11 18.67
N PHE A 143 -5.59 0.91 17.89
CA PHE A 143 -5.39 -0.31 17.13
C PHE A 143 -4.92 -1.47 18.00
N LYS A 144 -4.98 -2.69 17.44
CA LYS A 144 -4.36 -3.87 18.04
C LYS A 144 -2.87 -3.61 18.39
N PRO A 145 -2.37 -4.09 19.54
CA PRO A 145 -0.97 -3.89 19.92
C PRO A 145 0.06 -4.43 18.91
N ASP A 146 -0.30 -5.45 18.13
CA ASP A 146 0.57 -6.11 17.15
C ASP A 146 0.36 -5.61 15.71
N ILE A 147 -0.41 -4.54 15.49
CA ILE A 147 -0.65 -3.98 14.16
C ILE A 147 0.66 -3.58 13.49
N SER A 148 0.87 -3.92 12.22
CA SER A 148 2.05 -3.46 11.49
C SER A 148 1.71 -2.24 10.62
N ILE A 149 2.51 -1.18 10.73
CA ILE A 149 2.32 0.06 9.96
C ILE A 149 3.28 0.05 8.77
N MET A 150 2.72 0.13 7.56
CA MET A 150 3.43 0.14 6.29
C MET A 150 3.18 1.45 5.56
N HIS A 151 4.14 1.86 4.73
CA HIS A 151 4.07 3.08 3.95
C HIS A 151 5.04 2.99 2.76
N PRO A 152 4.62 3.28 1.52
CA PRO A 152 5.49 3.15 0.34
C PRO A 152 6.62 4.17 0.29
N LEU A 153 6.51 5.27 1.05
CA LEU A 153 7.41 6.43 1.08
C LEU A 153 7.46 7.19 -0.27
N PRO A 154 7.93 8.45 -0.29
CA PRO A 154 8.22 9.32 0.87
C PRO A 154 6.94 9.71 1.61
N ARG A 155 7.08 10.05 2.90
CA ARG A 155 5.97 10.59 3.71
C ARG A 155 6.12 12.09 3.96
N ILE A 156 5.02 12.78 4.22
CA ILE A 156 5.01 14.21 4.59
C ILE A 156 4.48 14.39 6.02
N ASP A 157 3.17 14.22 6.20
CA ASP A 157 2.43 14.53 7.43
C ASP A 157 1.38 13.46 7.78
N GLU A 158 1.20 12.46 6.92
CA GLU A 158 0.26 11.36 7.09
C GLU A 158 0.68 10.35 8.16
N ILE A 159 1.98 10.28 8.50
CA ILE A 159 2.49 9.53 9.66
C ILE A 159 3.41 10.46 10.44
N SER A 160 3.06 10.68 11.71
CA SER A 160 3.86 11.50 12.62
C SER A 160 5.19 10.82 12.99
N GLN A 161 6.23 11.61 13.25
CA GLN A 161 7.59 11.13 13.55
C GLN A 161 7.68 10.36 14.86
N ASP A 162 6.76 10.58 15.80
CA ASP A 162 6.71 9.82 17.06
C ASP A 162 6.43 8.33 16.85
N ILE A 163 5.89 7.96 15.70
CA ILE A 163 5.66 6.57 15.28
C ILE A 163 6.97 5.86 14.91
N ASP A 164 8.04 6.57 14.53
CA ASP A 164 9.30 5.96 14.04
C ASP A 164 9.96 5.05 15.07
N SER A 165 9.81 5.42 16.34
CA SER A 165 10.37 4.68 17.47
C SER A 165 9.61 3.40 17.82
N LYS A 166 8.43 3.18 17.21
CA LYS A 166 7.57 2.05 17.54
C LYS A 166 8.05 0.80 16.82
N SER A 167 8.11 -0.32 17.54
CA SER A 167 8.52 -1.62 16.99
C SER A 167 7.65 -2.12 15.84
N ASN A 168 6.41 -1.63 15.80
CA ASN A 168 5.39 -2.03 14.85
C ASN A 168 5.31 -1.09 13.62
N ALA A 169 6.12 -0.03 13.60
CA ALA A 169 6.36 0.82 12.44
C ALA A 169 7.41 0.18 11.52
N ILE A 170 6.94 -0.51 10.46
CA ILE A 170 7.81 -1.36 9.63
C ILE A 170 8.14 -0.76 8.27
N TYR A 171 7.70 0.46 7.94
CA TYR A 171 7.95 1.09 6.64
C TYR A 171 9.43 1.32 6.31
N PHE A 172 10.31 1.50 7.29
CA PHE A 172 11.77 1.53 7.01
C PHE A 172 12.34 0.14 6.71
N LYS A 173 11.83 -0.92 7.37
CA LYS A 173 12.18 -2.31 7.01
C LYS A 173 11.64 -2.66 5.62
N GLN A 174 10.42 -2.26 5.31
CA GLN A 174 9.81 -2.38 3.99
C GLN A 174 10.74 -1.77 2.92
N ALA A 175 11.19 -0.53 3.13
CA ALA A 175 12.11 0.11 2.20
C ALA A 175 13.44 -0.67 2.03
N SER A 176 14.02 -1.17 3.14
CA SER A 176 15.29 -1.92 3.08
C SER A 176 15.16 -3.26 2.37
N TYR A 177 14.02 -3.96 2.54
CA TYR A 177 13.71 -5.19 1.82
C TYR A 177 13.60 -4.99 0.30
N GLY A 178 13.35 -3.75 -0.15
CA GLY A 178 13.23 -3.42 -1.56
C GLY A 178 14.52 -3.60 -2.35
N LYS A 179 15.69 -3.48 -1.71
CA LYS A 179 16.96 -3.75 -2.37
C LYS A 179 17.08 -5.25 -2.69
N ASP A 180 16.96 -6.08 -1.66
CA ASP A 180 17.15 -7.54 -1.78
C ASP A 180 16.11 -8.15 -2.73
N LEU A 181 14.85 -7.72 -2.64
CA LEU A 181 13.78 -8.22 -3.51
C LEU A 181 14.04 -7.88 -4.99
N ARG A 182 14.46 -6.65 -5.28
CA ARG A 182 14.73 -6.24 -6.67
C ARG A 182 16.01 -6.90 -7.20
N SER A 183 17.02 -7.12 -6.34
CA SER A 183 18.20 -7.93 -6.70
C SER A 183 17.83 -9.37 -7.04
N ALA A 184 16.96 -10.00 -6.25
CA ALA A 184 16.45 -11.34 -6.55
C ALA A 184 15.66 -11.38 -7.85
N LEU A 185 14.79 -10.38 -8.09
CA LEU A 185 14.03 -10.27 -9.33
C LEU A 185 14.96 -10.17 -10.56
N LEU A 186 15.99 -9.33 -10.49
CA LEU A 186 16.99 -9.22 -11.57
C LEU A 186 17.74 -10.53 -11.80
N ALA A 187 18.16 -11.21 -10.73
CA ALA A 187 18.85 -12.49 -10.83
C ALA A 187 17.97 -13.57 -11.48
N LEU A 188 16.69 -13.64 -11.11
CA LEU A 188 15.72 -14.59 -11.68
C LEU A 188 15.45 -14.36 -13.17
N ILE A 189 15.51 -13.11 -13.63
CA ILE A 189 15.23 -12.74 -15.03
C ILE A 189 16.46 -12.93 -15.91
N LEU A 190 17.65 -12.62 -15.39
CA LEU A 190 18.89 -12.55 -16.19
C LEU A 190 19.71 -13.84 -16.18
N ASN A 191 19.46 -14.77 -15.25
CA ASN A 191 20.22 -16.01 -15.15
C ASN A 191 19.38 -17.22 -15.56
N GLU A 192 19.93 -18.11 -16.39
CA GLU A 192 19.27 -19.36 -16.82
C GLU A 192 19.05 -20.37 -15.68
N SER A 193 19.80 -20.26 -14.58
CA SER A 193 19.66 -21.10 -13.39
C SER A 193 19.93 -20.27 -12.12
N PRO A 194 18.92 -19.53 -11.63
CA PRO A 194 19.10 -18.56 -10.55
C PRO A 194 19.13 -19.16 -9.13
N LEU A 195 19.03 -20.49 -8.98
CA LEU A 195 18.98 -21.21 -7.70
C LEU A 195 19.75 -22.53 -7.76
#